data_AF-Q64GA6-F1
#
_entry.id   AF-Q64GA6-F1
#
_cell.length_a   1.000
_cell.length_b   1.000
_cell.length_c   1.000
_cell.angle_alpha   90.00
_cell.angle_beta   90.00
_cell.angle_gamma   90.00
#
_symmetry.space_group_name_H-M   'P 1'
#
loop_
_entity.id
_entity.type
_entity.pdbx_description
1 polymer ?
#
loop_
_entity_poly.entity_id
_entity_poly.type
_entity_poly.pdbx_seq_one_letter_code
_entity_poly.pdbx_strand_id
1 'polypeptide(L)'
;STGVFIGIGGSNYKSLMIENRSRIGKTDLYELSGTDVSVAAGRISYVLGLMGPSFVIDTACSSSLVSVHQACQSLRQRECDLALAGGVGLLIDPDEMIGLSQGGMLAPDGSCK
;
A
#
# COMPACT_ATOMS: atom_id res chain seq x y z
N SER A 1 2.99 9.00 -21.70
CA SER A 1 3.66 8.49 -20.48
C SER A 1 2.78 7.43 -19.81
N THR A 2 3.34 6.56 -18.96
CA THR A 2 2.55 5.55 -18.21
C THR A 2 2.52 5.89 -16.72
N GLY A 3 1.34 6.07 -16.15
CA GLY A 3 1.14 6.34 -14.71
C GLY A 3 1.03 5.07 -13.85
N VAL A 4 1.30 5.19 -12.56
CA VAL A 4 1.29 4.14 -11.54
C VAL A 4 0.54 4.65 -10.29
N PHE A 5 -0.57 4.00 -9.96
CA PHE A 5 -1.46 4.36 -8.87
C PHE A 5 -1.69 3.14 -7.99
N ILE A 6 -1.10 3.11 -6.79
CA ILE A 6 -1.20 1.93 -5.92
C ILE A 6 -1.95 2.27 -4.63
N GLY A 7 -3.00 1.52 -4.33
CA GLY A 7 -3.69 1.55 -3.05
C GLY A 7 -2.97 0.69 -2.02
N ILE A 8 -2.29 1.30 -1.04
CA ILE A 8 -1.63 0.57 0.06
C ILE A 8 -1.90 1.34 1.34
N GLY A 9 -2.37 0.64 2.37
CA GLY A 9 -2.56 1.20 3.71
C GLY A 9 -1.70 0.46 4.73
N GLY A 10 -1.13 1.22 5.67
CA GLY A 10 -0.32 0.68 6.78
C GLY A 10 1.00 0.02 6.37
N SER A 11 1.95 -0.03 7.29
CA SER A 11 3.18 -0.84 7.15
C SER A 11 3.40 -1.62 8.45
N ASN A 12 2.50 -2.56 8.72
CA ASN A 12 2.55 -3.39 9.94
C ASN A 12 3.84 -4.24 9.97
N TYR A 13 4.39 -4.55 8.79
CA TYR A 13 5.69 -5.20 8.67
C TYR A 13 6.84 -4.34 9.23
N LYS A 14 6.82 -3.02 9.04
CA LYS A 14 7.83 -2.12 9.60
C LYS A 14 7.82 -2.15 11.12
N SER A 15 6.63 -2.16 11.73
CA SER A 15 6.48 -2.31 13.18
C SER A 15 7.07 -3.62 13.68
N LEU A 16 6.78 -4.73 12.99
CA LEU A 16 7.32 -6.06 13.32
C LEU A 16 8.86 -6.12 13.23
N MET A 17 9.45 -5.48 12.22
CA MET A 17 10.92 -5.38 12.08
C MET A 17 11.54 -4.57 13.22
N ILE A 18 10.90 -3.46 13.62
CA ILE A 18 11.34 -2.64 14.75
C ILE A 18 11.28 -3.42 16.07
N GLU A 19 10.23 -4.21 16.30
CA GLU A 19 10.10 -5.06 17.49
C GLU A 19 11.20 -6.14 17.54
N ASN A 20 11.50 -6.75 16.39
CA ASN A 20 12.52 -7.79 16.27
C ASN A 20 13.95 -7.25 16.05
N ARG A 21 14.16 -5.94 16.21
CA ARG A 21 15.45 -5.28 15.90
C ARG A 21 16.65 -5.84 16.66
N SER A 22 16.42 -6.32 17.88
CA SER A 22 17.45 -7.01 18.69
C SER A 22 17.97 -8.29 18.04
N ARG A 23 17.20 -8.91 17.13
CA ARG A 23 17.55 -10.11 16.36
C ARG A 23 18.10 -9.80 14.96
N ILE A 24 17.70 -8.67 14.37
CA ILE A 24 17.92 -8.35 12.94
C ILE A 24 19.13 -7.43 12.74
N GLY A 25 19.55 -6.68 13.76
CA GLY A 25 20.71 -5.78 13.69
C GLY A 25 20.32 -4.31 13.49
N LYS A 26 21.25 -3.47 13.01
CA LYS A 26 21.00 -2.04 12.76
C LYS A 26 20.16 -1.84 11.51
N THR A 27 19.31 -0.82 11.54
CA THR A 27 18.56 -0.39 10.34
C THR A 27 19.50 0.13 9.28
N ASP A 28 19.30 -0.36 8.07
CA ASP A 28 19.99 0.07 6.87
C ASP A 28 19.02 0.71 5.87
N LEU A 29 19.55 1.14 4.73
CA LEU A 29 18.78 1.77 3.66
C LEU A 29 17.85 0.77 2.94
N TYR A 30 18.14 -0.53 3.00
CA TYR A 30 17.31 -1.56 2.38
C TYR A 30 16.05 -1.83 3.20
N GLU A 31 16.15 -1.80 4.52
CA GLU A 31 14.99 -1.85 5.41
C GLU A 31 14.08 -0.63 5.18
N LEU A 32 14.65 0.58 5.13
CA LEU A 32 13.88 1.80 4.91
C LEU A 32 13.18 1.79 3.55
N SER A 33 13.93 1.52 2.47
CA SER A 33 13.38 1.50 1.11
C SER A 33 12.50 0.27 0.81
N GLY A 34 12.62 -0.80 1.60
CA GLY A 34 11.85 -2.03 1.45
C GLY A 34 10.49 -2.00 2.14
N THR A 35 10.34 -1.18 3.19
CA THR A 35 9.13 -1.15 4.03
C THR A 35 8.30 0.13 3.92
N ASP A 36 8.87 1.18 3.36
CA ASP A 36 8.16 2.44 3.17
C ASP A 36 7.15 2.33 2.02
N VAL A 37 5.88 2.59 2.34
CA VAL A 37 4.78 2.51 1.38
C VAL A 37 4.97 3.47 0.20
N SER A 38 5.58 4.64 0.41
CA SER A 38 5.83 5.62 -0.66
C SER A 38 6.78 5.07 -1.74
N VAL A 39 7.70 4.17 -1.35
CA VAL A 39 8.66 3.56 -2.25
C VAL A 39 8.01 2.50 -3.14
N ALA A 40 6.84 1.94 -2.76
CA ALA A 40 6.18 0.89 -3.52
C ALA A 40 5.83 1.33 -4.96
N ALA A 41 5.17 2.49 -5.13
CA ALA A 41 4.84 3.01 -6.45
C ALA A 41 6.10 3.36 -7.26
N GLY A 42 7.08 4.02 -6.62
CA GLY A 42 8.36 4.35 -7.26
C GLY A 42 9.14 3.13 -7.71
N ARG A 43 9.12 2.03 -6.94
CA ARG A 43 9.80 0.77 -7.28
C ARG A 43 9.16 0.09 -8.47
N ILE A 44 7.83 0.10 -8.58
CA ILE A 44 7.11 -0.40 -9.76
C ILE A 44 7.48 0.43 -10.98
N SER A 45 7.43 1.76 -10.86
CA SER A 45 7.80 2.68 -11.94
C SER A 45 9.25 2.46 -12.39
N TYR A 46 10.18 2.30 -11.45
CA TYR A 46 11.60 2.04 -11.74
C TYR A 46 11.81 0.71 -12.47
N VAL A 47 11.24 -0.38 -11.97
CA VAL A 47 11.41 -1.73 -12.55
C VAL A 47 10.82 -1.82 -13.96
N LEU A 48 9.71 -1.13 -14.20
CA LEU A 48 9.00 -1.15 -15.49
C LEU A 48 9.40 -0.01 -16.44
N GLY A 49 10.29 0.89 -16.02
CA GLY A 49 10.71 2.04 -16.82
C GLY A 49 9.59 3.06 -17.10
N LEU A 50 8.64 3.23 -16.17
CA LEU A 50 7.47 4.08 -16.32
C LEU A 50 7.77 5.50 -15.84
N MET A 51 7.47 6.49 -16.68
CA MET A 51 7.84 7.90 -16.48
C MET A 51 6.62 8.83 -16.32
N GLY A 52 5.44 8.29 -16.01
CA GLY A 52 4.23 9.07 -15.73
C GLY A 52 4.03 9.34 -14.23
N PRO A 53 2.83 9.84 -13.84
CA PRO A 53 2.47 10.04 -12.43
C PRO A 53 2.65 8.76 -11.62
N SER A 54 3.30 8.81 -10.46
CA SER A 54 3.63 7.61 -9.67
C SER A 54 3.46 7.89 -8.18
N PHE A 55 2.40 7.37 -7.56
CA PHE A 55 2.13 7.60 -6.14
C PHE A 55 1.27 6.50 -5.49
N VAL A 56 1.30 6.51 -4.16
CA VAL A 56 0.47 5.65 -3.31
C VAL A 56 -0.74 6.42 -2.79
N ILE A 57 -1.85 5.72 -2.68
CA ILE A 57 -3.13 6.21 -2.17
C ILE A 57 -3.50 5.38 -0.94
N ASP A 58 -3.79 6.06 0.16
CA ASP A 58 -4.34 5.45 1.36
C ASP A 58 -5.67 6.14 1.70
N THR A 59 -6.76 5.44 1.41
CA THR A 59 -8.11 5.79 1.84
C THR A 59 -8.73 4.62 2.61
N ALA A 60 -7.91 3.89 3.36
CA ALA A 60 -8.29 2.67 4.07
C ALA A 60 -8.91 1.62 3.13
N CYS A 61 -10.11 1.12 3.46
CA CYS A 61 -10.77 0.00 2.75
C CYS A 61 -11.05 0.28 1.26
N SER A 62 -11.10 1.55 0.84
CA SER A 62 -11.38 1.93 -0.55
C SER A 62 -10.14 2.22 -1.39
N SER A 63 -8.93 2.06 -0.84
CA SER A 63 -7.67 2.51 -1.47
C SER A 63 -7.48 1.97 -2.89
N SER A 64 -7.77 0.69 -3.13
CA SER A 64 -7.67 0.06 -4.46
C SER A 64 -8.70 0.58 -5.44
N LEU A 65 -9.90 0.92 -4.97
CA LEU A 65 -10.92 1.53 -5.82
C LEU A 65 -10.57 2.99 -6.15
N VAL A 66 -10.03 3.72 -5.18
CA VAL A 66 -9.56 5.10 -5.39
C VAL A 66 -8.35 5.13 -6.33
N SER A 67 -7.46 4.13 -6.30
CA SER A 67 -6.36 4.04 -7.26
C SER A 67 -6.84 3.85 -8.69
N VAL A 68 -7.85 3.01 -8.92
CA VAL A 68 -8.52 2.88 -10.22
C VAL A 68 -9.20 4.19 -10.63
N HIS A 69 -9.88 4.86 -9.70
CA HIS A 69 -10.52 6.15 -9.95
C HIS A 69 -9.51 7.21 -10.41
N GLN A 70 -8.37 7.34 -9.72
CA GLN A 70 -7.31 8.28 -10.06
C GLN A 70 -6.67 7.95 -11.40
N ALA A 71 -6.37 6.67 -11.67
CA ALA A 71 -5.88 6.24 -12.99
C ALA A 71 -6.83 6.64 -14.13
N CYS A 72 -8.14 6.43 -13.93
CA CYS A 72 -9.15 6.84 -14.90
C CYS A 72 -9.21 8.36 -15.07
N GLN A 73 -9.03 9.15 -14.01
CA GLN A 73 -8.95 10.60 -14.10
C GLN A 73 -7.72 11.04 -14.89
N SER A 74 -6.54 10.53 -14.57
CA SER A 74 -5.29 10.89 -15.26
C SER A 74 -5.31 10.54 -16.74
N LEU A 75 -5.92 9.41 -17.12
CA LEU A 75 -6.14 9.07 -18.54
C LEU A 75 -7.08 10.06 -19.24
N ARG A 76 -8.20 10.44 -18.61
CA ARG A 76 -9.16 11.40 -19.17
C ARG A 76 -8.56 12.81 -19.31
N GLN A 77 -7.75 13.21 -18.33
CA GLN A 77 -7.07 14.51 -18.31
C GLN A 77 -5.81 14.54 -19.18
N ARG A 78 -5.43 13.39 -19.79
CA ARG A 78 -4.23 13.21 -20.61
C ARG A 78 -2.93 13.51 -19.85
N GLU A 79 -2.90 13.26 -18.54
CA GLU A 79 -1.67 13.27 -17.74
C GLU A 79 -0.79 12.05 -18.05
N CYS A 80 -1.44 10.96 -18.51
CA CYS A 80 -0.78 9.75 -19.02
C CYS A 80 -1.63 9.12 -20.13
N ASP A 81 -0.99 8.29 -20.96
CA ASP A 81 -1.63 7.56 -22.07
C ASP A 81 -1.96 6.11 -21.68
N LEU A 82 -1.31 5.63 -20.64
CA LEU A 82 -1.49 4.32 -20.04
C LEU A 82 -1.40 4.47 -18.52
N ALA A 83 -2.15 3.66 -17.77
CA ALA A 83 -2.12 3.69 -16.31
C ALA A 83 -2.12 2.27 -15.74
N LEU A 84 -1.27 2.04 -14.75
CA LEU A 84 -1.27 0.86 -13.89
C LEU A 84 -1.96 1.24 -12.58
N ALA A 85 -3.11 0.64 -12.32
CA ALA A 85 -3.81 0.79 -11.06
C ALA A 85 -3.81 -0.56 -10.31
N GLY A 86 -3.56 -0.51 -9.01
CA GLY A 86 -3.60 -1.71 -8.17
C GLY A 86 -3.77 -1.37 -6.71
N GLY A 87 -3.75 -2.39 -5.86
CA GLY A 87 -3.68 -2.21 -4.43
C GLY A 87 -3.38 -3.52 -3.70
N VAL A 88 -2.87 -3.40 -2.48
CA VAL A 88 -2.53 -4.53 -1.61
C VAL A 88 -2.85 -4.19 -0.16
N GLY A 89 -3.34 -5.19 0.58
CA GLY A 89 -3.50 -5.15 2.03
C GLY A 89 -2.99 -6.46 2.62
N LEU A 90 -2.24 -6.39 3.70
CA LEU A 90 -1.61 -7.55 4.34
C LEU A 90 -1.92 -7.56 5.84
N LEU A 91 -2.41 -8.69 6.34
CA LEU A 91 -2.63 -8.93 7.76
C LEU A 91 -1.43 -9.70 8.32
N ILE A 92 -0.41 -8.97 8.76
CA ILE A 92 0.88 -9.53 9.21
C ILE A 92 1.00 -9.52 10.75
N ASP A 93 0.21 -8.69 11.40
CA ASP A 93 0.20 -8.48 12.84
C ASP A 93 -1.25 -8.51 13.36
N PRO A 94 -1.53 -9.12 14.53
CA PRO A 94 -2.88 -9.21 15.08
C PRO A 94 -3.48 -7.90 15.61
N ASP A 95 -2.68 -6.88 15.93
CA ASP A 95 -3.09 -5.67 16.65
C ASP A 95 -4.21 -4.91 15.92
N GLU A 96 -4.13 -4.80 14.60
CA GLU A 96 -5.15 -4.15 13.79
C GLU A 96 -6.48 -4.91 13.88
N MET A 97 -6.45 -6.23 13.83
CA MET A 97 -7.64 -7.08 13.95
C MET A 97 -8.21 -7.04 15.38
N ILE A 98 -7.35 -7.00 16.41
CA ILE A 98 -7.78 -6.83 17.81
C ILE A 98 -8.50 -5.48 17.98
N GLY A 99 -7.94 -4.40 17.43
CA GLY A 99 -8.54 -3.06 17.46
C GLY A 99 -9.91 -3.04 16.77
N LEU A 100 -10.02 -3.63 15.57
CA LEU A 100 -11.29 -3.76 14.84
C LEU A 100 -12.31 -4.61 15.63
N SER A 101 -11.87 -5.68 16.30
CA SER A 101 -12.72 -6.51 17.15
C SER A 101 -13.27 -5.73 18.35
N GLN A 102 -12.43 -4.98 19.04
CA GLN A 102 -12.83 -4.16 20.18
C GLN A 102 -13.76 -3.02 19.76
N GLY A 103 -13.58 -2.51 18.54
CA GLY A 103 -14.48 -1.54 17.91
C GLY A 103 -15.81 -2.11 17.41
N GLY A 104 -16.05 -3.41 17.54
CA GLY A 104 -17.27 -4.07 17.06
C GLY A 104 -17.41 -4.11 15.54
N MET A 105 -16.30 -3.97 14.80
CA MET A 105 -16.28 -3.95 13.33
C MET A 105 -16.17 -5.34 12.71
N LEU A 106 -15.93 -6.38 13.53
CA LEU A 106 -15.77 -7.76 13.07
C LEU A 106 -16.98 -8.61 13.42
N ALA A 107 -17.34 -9.50 12.50
CA ALA A 107 -18.39 -10.49 12.74
C ALA A 107 -17.92 -11.53 13.78
N PRO A 108 -18.75 -11.90 14.77
CA PRO A 108 -18.39 -12.92 15.78
C PRO A 108 -18.15 -14.32 15.20
N ASP A 109 -18.73 -14.60 14.03
CA ASP A 109 -18.59 -15.85 13.30
C ASP A 109 -17.45 -15.82 12.26
N GLY A 110 -16.74 -14.68 12.15
CA GLY A 110 -15.62 -14.49 11.22
C GLY A 110 -16.02 -14.48 9.74
N SER A 111 -17.30 -14.27 9.41
CA SER A 111 -17.81 -14.35 8.04
C SER A 111 -18.49 -13.06 7.58
N CYS A 112 -18.30 -12.69 6.31
CA CYS A 112 -19.10 -11.68 5.63
C CYS A 112 -20.36 -12.33 5.06
N LYS A 113 -21.54 -11.72 5.31
CA LYS A 113 -22.85 -12.20 4.86
C LYS A 113 -23.36 -11.42 3.67
#